data_AF-A0A8X6N028-F1
#
_entry.id   AF-A0A8X6N028-F1
#
_cell.length_a   1.000
_cell.length_b   1.000
_cell.length_c   1.000
_cell.angle_alpha   90.00
_cell.angle_beta   90.00
_cell.angle_gamma   90.00
#
_symmetry.space_group_name_H-M   'P 1'
#
loop_
_entity.id
_entity.type
_entity.pdbx_description
1 polymer ?
#
loop_
_entity_poly.entity_id
_entity_poly.type
_entity_poly.pdbx_seq_one_letter_code
_entity_poly.pdbx_strand_id
1 'polypeptide(L)'
;MCQSSKIVVGSQKCFRSEYLGQLRQYEKKMRSSKPLKIGDVILISSDNTKRLDWPLEKVIELFTSPDGNIRLVKLKTKNGKVLLPVLRLYPLEVCEHERVMCQRYDKPENFTYDETCELERYSVDKTESYESTSRYGRRLKQVERLVL
;
A
#
# COMPACT_ATOMS: atom_id res chain seq x y z
N MET A 1 6.53 8.49 -48.91
CA MET A 1 7.35 9.09 -47.82
C MET A 1 6.43 9.32 -46.62
N CYS A 2 6.49 8.46 -45.61
CA CYS A 2 5.59 8.50 -44.46
C CYS A 2 6.19 9.42 -43.37
N GLN A 3 5.58 10.58 -43.16
CA GLN A 3 5.87 11.45 -42.02
C GLN A 3 5.14 10.88 -40.79
N SER A 4 5.77 9.95 -40.06
CA SER A 4 5.23 9.48 -38.78
C SER A 4 6.37 9.27 -37.79
N SER A 5 6.96 10.36 -37.32
CA SER A 5 8.03 10.31 -36.31
C SER A 5 8.00 11.54 -35.40
N LYS A 6 6.85 11.85 -34.79
CA LYS A 6 6.75 12.92 -33.78
C LYS A 6 5.89 12.60 -32.55
N ILE A 7 5.35 11.39 -32.40
CA ILE A 7 4.43 11.07 -31.29
C ILE A 7 5.16 10.43 -30.09
N VAL A 8 6.22 9.66 -30.34
CA VAL A 8 6.88 8.86 -29.28
C VAL A 8 7.73 9.70 -28.32
N VAL A 9 8.34 10.80 -28.78
CA VAL A 9 9.28 11.59 -27.96
C VAL A 9 8.58 12.48 -26.92
N GLY A 10 7.35 12.93 -27.20
CA GLY A 10 6.57 13.74 -26.25
C GLY A 10 6.13 12.93 -25.04
N SER A 11 5.70 11.69 -25.24
CA SER A 11 5.19 10.81 -24.20
C SER A 11 6.23 10.50 -23.11
N GLN A 12 7.50 10.30 -23.50
CA GLN A 12 8.58 10.08 -22.53
C GLN A 12 8.90 11.34 -21.72
N LYS A 13 8.94 12.51 -22.37
CA LYS A 13 9.27 13.78 -21.70
C LYS A 13 8.17 14.20 -20.71
N CYS A 14 6.91 14.16 -21.14
CA CYS A 14 5.76 14.49 -20.30
C CYS A 14 5.62 13.50 -19.14
N PHE A 15 5.73 12.19 -19.40
CA PHE A 15 5.69 11.19 -18.35
C PHE A 15 6.81 11.40 -17.32
N ARG A 16 8.05 11.70 -17.75
CA ARG A 16 9.15 11.96 -16.81
C ARG A 16 8.88 13.18 -15.94
N SER A 17 8.42 14.29 -16.53
CA SER A 17 8.14 15.50 -15.74
C SER A 17 6.98 15.30 -14.78
N GLU A 18 5.91 14.64 -15.23
CA GLU A 18 4.70 14.43 -14.45
C GLU A 18 4.94 13.41 -13.32
N TYR A 19 5.53 12.25 -13.63
CA TYR A 19 5.87 11.21 -12.66
C TYR A 19 6.86 11.72 -11.60
N LEU A 20 7.92 12.44 -12.01
CA LEU A 20 8.86 13.03 -11.04
C LEU A 20 8.19 14.14 -10.19
N GLY A 21 7.26 14.89 -10.76
CA GLY A 21 6.44 15.86 -10.04
C GLY A 21 5.56 15.20 -8.98
N GLN A 22 4.89 14.11 -9.34
CA GLN A 22 4.06 13.31 -8.44
C GLN A 22 4.90 12.71 -7.29
N LEU A 23 6.12 12.20 -7.57
CA LEU A 23 7.03 11.70 -6.54
C LEU A 23 7.41 12.78 -5.52
N ARG A 24 7.72 14.00 -5.96
CA ARG A 24 8.01 15.13 -5.05
C ARG A 24 6.81 15.50 -4.18
N GLN A 25 5.60 15.47 -4.74
CA GLN A 25 4.37 15.72 -3.99
C GLN A 25 4.12 14.60 -2.95
N TYR A 26 4.34 13.35 -3.33
CA TYR A 26 4.23 12.20 -2.45
C TYR A 26 5.22 12.28 -1.27
N GLU A 27 6.49 12.63 -1.53
CA GLU A 27 7.51 12.81 -0.48
C GLU A 27 7.10 13.90 0.53
N LYS A 28 6.55 15.03 0.05
CA LYS A 28 6.02 16.09 0.93
C LYS A 28 4.85 15.59 1.78
N LYS A 29 3.92 14.83 1.18
CA LYS A 29 2.78 14.23 1.89
C LYS A 29 3.23 13.22 2.95
N MET A 30 4.24 12.40 2.64
CA MET A 30 4.85 11.47 3.59
C MET A 30 5.55 12.19 4.75
N ARG A 31 6.24 13.31 4.48
CA ARG A 31 6.86 14.15 5.51
C ARG A 31 5.85 14.89 6.39
N SER A 32 4.64 15.15 5.90
CA SER A 32 3.54 15.71 6.72
C SER A 32 2.88 14.69 7.65
N SER A 33 3.44 13.48 7.79
CA SER A 33 2.97 12.50 8.77
C SER A 33 3.00 13.09 10.18
N LYS A 34 2.04 12.67 11.00
CA LYS A 34 1.91 13.10 12.40
C LYS A 34 3.22 12.76 13.14
N PRO A 35 3.76 13.68 13.96
CA PRO A 35 4.94 13.38 14.76
C PRO A 35 4.62 12.26 15.76
N LEU A 36 5.60 11.39 16.00
CA LEU A 36 5.54 10.34 17.01
C LEU A 36 5.26 10.94 18.39
N LYS A 37 4.37 10.30 19.14
CA LYS A 37 4.00 10.68 20.51
C LYS A 37 4.28 9.56 21.49
N ILE A 38 4.47 9.95 22.75
CA ILE A 38 4.57 8.99 23.85
C ILE A 38 3.23 8.26 23.95
N GLY A 39 3.30 6.94 24.02
CA GLY A 39 2.13 6.08 24.09
C GLY A 39 1.63 5.53 22.76
N ASP A 40 2.19 5.97 21.63
CA ASP A 40 1.89 5.41 20.32
C ASP A 40 2.32 3.95 20.24
N VAL A 41 1.57 3.18 19.44
CA VAL A 41 1.87 1.77 19.14
C VAL A 41 2.53 1.71 17.77
N ILE A 42 3.69 1.04 17.71
CA ILE A 42 4.56 1.04 16.54
C ILE A 42 5.07 -0.37 16.24
N LEU A 43 5.28 -0.65 14.96
CA LEU A 43 5.98 -1.84 14.49
C LEU A 43 7.49 -1.58 14.45
N ILE A 44 8.27 -2.54 14.93
CA ILE A 44 9.73 -2.50 14.91
C ILE A 44 10.23 -3.39 13.78
N SER A 45 11.03 -2.83 12.86
CA SER A 45 11.72 -3.65 11.86
C SER A 45 12.86 -4.46 12.49
N SER A 46 12.85 -5.76 12.19
CA SER A 46 13.90 -6.71 12.54
C SER A 46 14.28 -7.49 11.28
N ASP A 47 15.58 -7.49 10.97
CA ASP A 47 16.14 -8.08 9.76
C ASP A 47 16.04 -9.62 9.77
N ASN A 48 15.95 -10.23 10.96
CA ASN A 48 15.94 -11.68 11.16
C ASN A 48 14.53 -12.31 11.09
N THR A 49 13.50 -11.49 10.97
CA THR A 49 12.09 -11.91 11.06
C THR A 49 11.32 -11.44 9.85
N LYS A 50 10.36 -12.24 9.39
CA LYS A 50 9.46 -11.82 8.32
C LYS A 50 8.67 -10.59 8.79
N ARG A 51 8.24 -9.78 7.84
CA ARG A 51 7.52 -8.52 8.11
C ARG A 51 6.24 -8.72 8.94
N LEU A 52 5.57 -9.85 8.74
CA LEU A 52 4.35 -10.20 9.48
C LEU A 52 4.64 -10.49 10.97
N ASP A 53 5.87 -10.90 11.28
CA ASP A 53 6.30 -11.27 12.62
C ASP A 53 7.05 -10.12 13.32
N TRP A 54 7.05 -8.93 12.73
CA TRP A 54 7.68 -7.76 13.34
C TRP A 54 7.01 -7.41 14.67
N PRO A 55 7.79 -7.20 15.75
CA PRO A 55 7.21 -6.95 17.05
C PRO A 55 6.49 -5.60 17.07
N LEU A 56 5.32 -5.61 17.71
CA LEU A 56 4.50 -4.45 17.94
C LEU A 56 4.69 -3.96 19.37
N GLU A 57 5.13 -2.72 19.55
CA GLU A 57 5.52 -2.21 20.86
C GLU A 57 5.06 -0.77 21.08
N LYS A 58 5.00 -0.37 22.36
CA LYS A 58 4.54 0.96 22.78
C LYS A 58 5.71 1.90 23.05
N VAL A 59 5.59 3.15 22.59
CA VAL A 59 6.54 4.23 22.88
C VAL A 59 6.45 4.64 24.34
N ILE A 60 7.58 4.60 25.06
CA ILE A 60 7.70 5.06 26.45
C ILE A 60 8.26 6.48 26.50
N GLU A 61 9.38 6.73 25.81
CA GLU A 61 10.11 8.00 25.86
C GLU A 61 10.62 8.36 24.46
N LEU A 62 10.71 9.65 24.16
CA LEU A 62 11.19 10.21 22.90
C LEU A 62 12.43 11.06 23.18
N PHE A 63 13.47 10.92 22.35
CA PHE A 63 14.68 11.72 22.43
C PHE A 63 14.79 12.64 21.22
N THR A 64 14.65 13.94 21.48
CA THR A 64 14.78 15.01 20.50
C THR A 64 16.23 15.52 20.45
N SER A 65 16.68 15.83 19.23
CA SER A 65 17.91 16.58 18.97
C SER A 65 17.71 18.05 19.32
N PRO A 66 18.78 18.85 19.50
CA PRO A 66 18.67 20.32 19.56
C PRO A 66 17.94 20.94 18.36
N ASP A 67 17.96 20.26 17.21
CA ASP A 67 17.24 20.65 15.99
C ASP A 67 15.71 20.47 16.09
N GLY A 68 15.18 19.96 17.20
CA GLY A 68 13.76 19.64 17.39
C GLY A 68 13.31 18.29 16.79
N ASN A 69 14.18 17.62 16.03
CA ASN A 69 13.87 16.34 15.39
C ASN A 69 14.05 15.15 16.34
N ILE A 70 13.11 14.20 16.33
CA ILE A 70 13.19 12.94 17.08
C ILE A 70 14.15 12.00 16.34
N ARG A 71 15.21 11.54 17.02
CA ARG A 71 16.21 10.61 16.42
C ARG A 71 16.16 9.22 17.05
N LEU A 72 15.93 9.16 18.37
CA LEU A 72 15.89 7.93 19.15
C LEU A 72 14.56 7.82 19.91
N VAL A 73 14.09 6.59 20.06
CA VAL A 73 12.85 6.28 20.76
C VAL A 73 13.09 5.11 21.69
N LYS A 74 12.55 5.21 22.91
CA LYS A 74 12.56 4.11 23.89
C LYS A 74 11.24 3.38 23.86
N LEU A 75 11.32 2.07 23.67
CA LEU A 75 10.17 1.20 23.53
C LEU A 75 10.10 0.25 24.70
N LYS A 76 8.87 -0.09 25.07
CA LYS A 76 8.60 -1.21 25.97
C LYS A 76 8.56 -2.45 25.08
N THR A 77 9.45 -3.40 25.30
CA THR A 77 9.45 -4.71 24.66
C THR A 77 9.11 -5.78 25.71
N LYS A 78 8.63 -6.96 25.28
CA LYS A 78 8.44 -8.11 26.19
C LYS A 78 9.66 -8.41 27.07
N ASN A 79 10.86 -8.26 26.49
CA ASN A 79 12.12 -8.58 27.13
C ASN A 79 12.74 -7.41 27.90
N GLY A 80 12.10 -6.23 27.95
CA GLY A 80 12.62 -5.06 28.65
C GLY A 80 12.41 -3.76 27.90
N LYS A 81 13.37 -2.83 28.01
CA LYS A 81 13.33 -1.54 27.31
C LYS A 81 14.41 -1.51 26.24
N VAL A 82 14.06 -1.11 25.03
CA VAL A 82 14.99 -1.04 23.89
C VAL A 82 15.00 0.38 23.35
N LEU A 83 16.18 0.87 22.99
CA LEU A 83 16.37 2.15 22.30
C LEU A 83 16.58 1.87 20.81
N LEU A 84 15.75 2.47 19.97
CA LEU A 84 15.83 2.31 18.52
C LEU A 84 15.81 3.66 17.79
N PRO A 85 16.52 3.77 16.66
CA PRO A 85 16.37 4.91 15.76
C PRO A 85 14.98 4.94 15.13
N VAL A 86 14.44 6.14 14.89
CA VAL A 86 13.13 6.34 14.26
C VAL A 86 13.00 5.62 12.91
N LEU A 87 14.10 5.48 12.15
CA LEU A 87 14.11 4.80 10.86
C LEU A 87 13.67 3.33 10.92
N ARG A 88 13.86 2.67 12.08
CA ARG A 88 13.44 1.27 12.28
C ARG A 88 12.00 1.13 12.76
N LEU A 89 11.27 2.23 12.87
CA LEU A 89 9.95 2.31 13.49
C LEU A 89 8.89 2.67 12.45
N TYR A 90 7.79 1.93 12.49
CA TYR A 90 6.65 2.14 11.61
C TYR A 90 5.41 2.43 12.48
N PRO A 91 4.99 3.70 12.57
CA PRO A 91 3.80 4.07 13.34
C PRO A 91 2.55 3.41 12.75
N LEU A 92 1.68 2.88 13.61
CA LEU A 92 0.35 2.46 13.18
C LEU A 92 -0.61 3.65 13.23
N GLU A 93 -1.55 3.71 12.29
CA GLU A 93 -2.47 4.85 12.07
C GLU A 93 -3.53 5.04 13.19
N VAL A 94 -3.38 4.38 14.34
CA VAL A 94 -4.32 4.41 15.46
C VAL A 94 -4.20 5.72 16.26
N CYS A 95 -4.54 6.83 15.62
CA CYS A 95 -4.82 8.08 16.28
C CYS A 95 -6.33 8.17 16.53
N GLU A 96 -6.76 8.61 17.72
CA GLU A 96 -8.17 8.74 18.14
C GLU A 96 -9.12 9.42 17.13
N HIS A 97 -8.58 10.13 16.14
CA HIS A 97 -9.35 10.76 15.08
C HIS A 97 -10.09 9.77 14.15
N GLU A 98 -9.70 8.49 14.10
CA GLU A 98 -10.41 7.48 13.31
C GLU A 98 -11.52 6.75 14.08
N ARG A 99 -11.55 6.84 15.42
CA ARG A 99 -12.66 6.25 16.19
C ARG A 99 -14.00 6.86 15.76
N VAL A 100 -14.02 8.13 15.34
CA VAL A 100 -15.20 8.83 14.83
C VAL A 100 -15.59 8.35 13.42
N MET A 101 -14.63 7.89 12.61
CA MET A 101 -14.92 7.40 11.25
C MET A 101 -15.41 5.95 11.24
N CYS A 102 -14.86 5.09 12.11
CA CYS A 102 -15.33 3.71 12.26
C CYS A 102 -16.63 3.59 13.06
N GLN A 103 -16.92 4.53 13.97
CA GLN A 103 -18.22 4.60 14.65
C GLN A 103 -19.35 5.14 13.75
N ARG A 104 -19.01 5.85 12.68
CA ARG A 104 -19.95 6.33 11.65
C ARG A 104 -20.16 5.34 10.50
N TYR A 105 -19.47 4.21 10.49
CA TYR A 105 -19.91 3.04 9.73
C TYR A 105 -21.13 2.44 10.46
N ASP A 106 -22.20 3.22 10.52
CA ASP A 106 -23.52 2.68 10.78
C ASP A 106 -23.78 1.68 9.65
N LYS A 107 -24.01 0.43 10.05
CA LYS A 107 -24.46 -0.66 9.20
C LYS A 107 -25.55 -0.11 8.27
N PRO A 108 -25.45 -0.22 6.94
CA PRO A 108 -26.57 0.18 6.09
C PRO A 108 -27.75 -0.74 6.42
N GLU A 109 -28.73 -0.21 7.14
CA GLU A 109 -30.05 -0.77 7.16
C GLU A 109 -30.60 -0.59 5.74
N ASN A 110 -30.87 -1.72 5.08
CA ASN A 110 -31.42 -1.84 3.73
C ASN A 110 -30.37 -1.92 2.61
N PHE A 111 -29.46 -2.89 2.71
CA PHE A 111 -28.94 -3.55 1.51
C PHE A 111 -29.90 -4.68 1.16
N THR A 112 -31.00 -4.37 0.48
CA THR A 112 -31.77 -5.40 -0.23
C THR A 112 -30.86 -5.93 -1.33
N TYR A 113 -30.43 -7.18 -1.17
CA TYR A 113 -29.71 -7.88 -2.22
C TYR A 113 -30.69 -8.12 -3.36
N ASP A 114 -30.56 -7.37 -4.46
CA ASP A 114 -31.38 -7.61 -5.65
C ASP A 114 -30.89 -8.92 -6.30
N GLU A 115 -31.69 -9.97 -6.12
CA GLU A 115 -31.45 -11.35 -6.62
C GLU A 115 -31.34 -11.43 -8.16
N THR A 116 -31.57 -10.33 -8.88
CA THR A 116 -31.47 -10.26 -10.35
C THR A 116 -30.02 -10.32 -10.86
N CYS A 117 -29.04 -9.87 -10.08
CA CYS A 117 -27.62 -9.83 -10.50
C CYS A 117 -26.89 -11.19 -10.44
N GLU A 118 -27.44 -12.20 -9.77
CA GLU A 118 -26.83 -13.54 -9.71
C GLU A 118 -27.28 -14.45 -10.87
N LEU A 119 -28.50 -14.27 -11.40
CA LEU A 119 -29.01 -15.06 -12.52
C LEU A 119 -28.41 -14.67 -13.88
N GLU A 120 -28.00 -13.41 -14.05
CA GLU A 120 -27.33 -12.97 -15.29
C GLU A 120 -25.93 -13.57 -15.45
N ARG A 121 -25.27 -13.96 -14.36
CA ARG A 121 -23.95 -14.63 -14.41
C ARG A 121 -24.01 -16.10 -14.80
N TYR A 122 -25.18 -16.74 -14.75
CA TYR A 122 -25.33 -18.18 -15.00
C TYR A 122 -25.70 -18.51 -16.46
N SER A 123 -26.10 -17.52 -17.28
CA SER A 123 -26.74 -17.80 -18.58
C SER A 123 -25.92 -17.45 -19.83
N VAL A 124 -24.60 -17.22 -19.74
CA VAL A 124 -23.75 -17.04 -20.92
C VAL A 124 -22.73 -18.17 -21.03
N ASP A 125 -23.24 -19.39 -21.13
CA ASP A 125 -22.53 -20.49 -21.79
C ASP A 125 -23.17 -20.71 -23.17
N LYS A 126 -22.58 -20.06 -24.17
CA LYS A 126 -22.55 -20.58 -25.56
C LYS A 126 -21.30 -20.07 -26.27
N THR A 127 -20.23 -20.85 -26.09
CA THR A 127 -19.20 -21.19 -27.08
C THR A 127 -18.56 -20.05 -27.87
N GLU A 128 -17.42 -19.54 -27.40
CA GLU A 128 -16.33 -19.12 -28.28
C GLU A 128 -14.99 -19.48 -27.61
N SER A 129 -14.26 -20.42 -28.23
CA SER A 129 -12.92 -20.83 -27.78
C SER A 129 -11.94 -19.69 -28.01
N TYR A 130 -11.59 -18.94 -26.95
CA TYR A 130 -10.61 -17.87 -27.05
C TYR A 130 -9.23 -18.45 -27.35
N GLU A 131 -8.69 -18.09 -28.51
CA GLU A 131 -7.31 -18.39 -28.83
C GLU A 131 -6.41 -17.33 -28.19
N SER A 132 -5.65 -17.74 -27.18
CA SER A 132 -4.71 -16.83 -26.51
C SER A 132 -3.65 -16.37 -27.50
N THR A 133 -3.68 -15.09 -27.91
CA THR A 133 -2.68 -14.49 -28.81
C THR A 133 -1.77 -13.53 -28.06
N SER A 134 -0.52 -13.39 -28.51
CA SER A 134 0.42 -12.41 -27.97
C SER A 134 0.06 -11.00 -28.44
N ARG A 135 0.65 -9.96 -27.81
CA ARG A 135 0.54 -8.55 -28.24
C ARG A 135 0.94 -8.29 -29.71
N TYR A 136 1.62 -9.23 -30.36
CA TYR A 136 2.00 -9.17 -31.78
C TYR A 136 1.19 -10.13 -32.67
N GLY A 137 0.06 -10.66 -32.16
CA GLY A 137 -0.87 -11.50 -32.91
C GLY A 137 -0.42 -12.96 -33.09
N ARG A 138 0.59 -13.45 -32.35
CA ARG A 138 1.03 -14.86 -32.45
C ARG A 138 0.18 -15.76 -31.54
N ARG A 139 -0.33 -16.88 -32.07
CA ARG A 139 -1.11 -17.88 -31.32
C ARG A 139 -0.22 -18.58 -30.27
N LEU A 140 -0.68 -18.62 -29.01
CA LEU A 140 0.01 -19.28 -27.90
C LEU A 140 -0.58 -20.67 -27.67
N LYS A 141 0.27 -21.69 -27.64
CA LYS A 141 -0.13 -23.06 -27.27
C LYS A 141 -0.04 -23.19 -25.75
N GLN A 142 -1.17 -23.45 -25.09
CA GLN A 142 -1.19 -23.68 -23.65
C GLN A 142 -0.57 -25.05 -23.34
N VAL A 143 0.38 -25.08 -22.40
CA VAL A 143 1.03 -26.33 -21.94
C VAL A 143 0.45 -26.69 -20.58
N GLU A 144 0.03 -27.94 -20.42
CA GLU A 144 -0.51 -28.42 -19.15
C GLU A 144 0.60 -28.51 -18.10
N ARG A 145 0.33 -27.95 -16.92
CA ARG A 145 1.26 -27.97 -15.80
C ARG A 145 1.12 -29.31 -15.09
N LEU A 146 2.18 -30.12 -15.09
CA LEU A 146 2.19 -31.35 -14.30
C LEU A 146 2.14 -30.98 -12.81
N VAL A 147 1.11 -31.45 -12.12
CA VAL A 147 0.97 -31.36 -10.67
C VAL A 147 1.74 -32.54 -10.09
N LEU A 148 2.72 -32.24 -9.22
CA LEU A 148 3.53 -33.23 -8.49
C LEU A 148 2.79 -33.75 -7.26
#